data_AF-A0A365P627-F1
#
_entry.id   AF-A0A365P627-F1
#
_cell.length_a   1.000
_cell.length_b   1.000
_cell.length_c   1.000
_cell.angle_alpha   90.00
_cell.angle_beta   90.00
_cell.angle_gamma   90.00
#
_symmetry.space_group_name_H-M   'P 1'
#
loop_
_entity.id
_entity.type
_entity.pdbx_description
1 polymer ?
#
loop_
_entity_poly.entity_id
_entity_poly.type
_entity_poly.pdbx_seq_one_letter_code
_entity_poly.pdbx_strand_id
1 'polypeptide(L)' 'MATTDKTDSGAQAAGGSQFLTVAEVAALMRVSKMTVYRLVHSGELPAVRVGRSFRVHSKAVHEYLDTSYFSAG' A
#
# COMPACT_ATOMS: atom_id res chain seq x y z
N MET A 1 9.90 18.22 20.64
CA MET A 1 8.71 18.97 20.18
C MET A 1 9.11 19.77 18.95
N ALA A 2 8.87 19.22 17.77
CA ALA A 2 8.95 19.90 16.47
C ALA A 2 7.98 19.17 15.54
N THR A 3 6.75 19.66 15.51
CA THR A 3 5.71 19.34 14.52
C THR A 3 6.03 20.12 13.25
N THR A 4 5.97 19.43 12.11
CA THR A 4 5.39 19.86 10.80
C THR A 4 5.80 18.80 9.76
N ASP A 5 4.94 17.82 9.51
CA ASP A 5 4.01 17.81 8.37
C ASP A 5 4.74 18.00 7.03
N LYS A 6 5.23 16.88 6.49
CA LYS A 6 5.65 16.81 5.10
C LYS A 6 4.39 16.59 4.28
N THR A 7 3.86 17.73 3.86
CA THR A 7 2.95 18.01 2.77
C THR A 7 2.79 16.83 1.81
N ASP A 8 1.57 16.29 1.86
CA ASP A 8 0.87 15.56 0.81
C ASP A 8 0.91 16.37 -0.49
N SER A 9 1.96 16.16 -1.28
CA SER A 9 2.08 16.76 -2.62
C SER A 9 1.79 15.70 -3.67
N GLY A 10 0.54 15.70 -4.12
CA GLY A 10 0.21 15.41 -5.50
C GLY A 10 -0.08 13.96 -5.81
N ALA A 11 -1.35 13.60 -5.66
CA ALA A 11 -2.04 12.66 -6.53
C ALA A 11 -1.79 13.00 -8.02
N GLN A 12 -0.68 12.54 -8.59
CA GLN A 12 -0.40 12.56 -10.02
C GLN A 12 0.40 11.31 -10.42
N ALA A 13 -0.32 10.21 -10.62
CA ALA A 13 0.01 9.19 -11.62
C ALA A 13 -1.20 8.26 -11.82
N ALA A 14 -2.28 8.80 -12.37
CA ALA A 14 -3.21 7.96 -13.11
C ALA A 14 -2.43 7.32 -14.28
N GLY A 15 -2.20 6.00 -14.22
CA GLY A 15 -1.86 5.21 -15.40
C GLY A 15 -0.46 4.58 -15.51
N GLY A 16 0.36 4.54 -14.46
CA GLY A 16 1.67 3.86 -14.51
C GLY A 16 1.75 2.69 -13.52
N SER A 17 2.15 1.51 -13.99
CA SER A 17 2.41 0.30 -13.19
C SER A 17 3.51 0.52 -12.14
N GLN A 18 3.22 1.29 -11.10
CA GLN A 18 4.16 1.59 -10.03
C GLN A 18 4.11 0.49 -8.98
N PHE A 19 5.28 -0.10 -8.75
CA PHE A 19 5.50 -1.03 -7.67
C PHE A 19 5.87 -0.27 -6.40
N LEU A 20 5.08 -0.46 -5.35
CA LEU A 20 5.30 0.08 -4.02
C LEU A 20 6.01 -0.95 -3.14
N THR A 21 6.85 -0.49 -2.25
CA THR A 21 7.44 -1.31 -1.18
C THR A 21 6.42 -1.51 -0.05
N VAL A 22 6.64 -2.54 0.75
CA VAL A 22 5.83 -2.82 1.96
C VAL A 22 5.73 -1.60 2.88
N ALA A 23 6.80 -0.80 2.98
CA ALA A 23 6.81 0.40 3.81
C ALA A 23 5.90 1.50 3.25
N GLU A 24 5.90 1.70 1.94
CA GLU A 24 5.04 2.69 1.28
C GLU A 24 3.57 2.28 1.35
N VAL A 25 3.26 0.99 1.15
CA VAL A 25 1.90 0.46 1.30
C VAL A 25 1.39 0.65 2.74
N ALA A 26 2.24 0.38 3.74
CA ALA A 26 1.89 0.57 5.14
C ALA A 26 1.55 2.04 5.45
N ALA A 27 2.33 2.98 4.90
CA ALA A 27 2.07 4.41 5.05
C ALA A 27 0.77 4.85 4.36
N LEU A 28 0.52 4.36 3.14
CA LEU A 28 -0.69 4.67 2.36
C LEU A 28 -1.97 4.16 3.04
N MET A 29 -1.96 2.91 3.49
CA MET A 29 -3.11 2.28 4.15
C MET A 29 -3.23 2.66 5.63
N ARG A 30 -2.24 3.38 6.19
CA ARG A 30 -2.12 3.68 7.63
C ARG A 30 -2.14 2.43 8.52
N VAL A 31 -1.53 1.35 8.06
CA VAL A 31 -1.43 0.09 8.81
C VAL A 31 0.01 -0.22 9.18
N SER A 32 0.20 -1.17 10.10
CA SER A 32 1.53 -1.64 10.45
C SER A 32 2.16 -2.46 9.31
N LYS A 33 3.50 -2.47 9.21
CA LYS A 33 4.24 -3.36 8.28
C LYS A 33 3.85 -4.83 8.46
N MET A 34 3.56 -5.25 9.70
CA MET A 34 3.11 -6.61 10.01
C MET A 34 1.77 -6.92 9.34
N THR A 35 0.83 -5.97 9.35
CA THR A 35 -0.46 -6.11 8.67
C THR A 35 -0.26 -6.28 7.17
N VAL A 36 0.60 -5.46 6.54
CA VAL A 36 0.91 -5.61 5.11
C VAL A 36 1.54 -6.98 4.82
N TYR A 37 2.50 -7.44 5.63
CA TYR A 37 3.07 -8.77 5.46
C TYR A 37 2.04 -9.89 5.57
N ARG A 38 1.08 -9.77 6.49
CA ARG A 38 -0.02 -10.73 6.64
C ARG A 38 -0.90 -10.74 5.40
N LEU A 39 -1.28 -9.58 4.88
CA LEU A 39 -2.11 -9.46 3.66
C LEU A 39 -1.41 -10.02 2.42
N VAL A 40 -0.09 -9.83 2.33
CA VAL A 40 0.72 -10.42 1.26
C VAL A 40 0.82 -11.94 1.40
N HIS A 41 0.99 -12.46 2.62
CA HIS A 41 1.03 -13.91 2.86
C HIS A 41 -0.34 -14.59 2.75
N SER A 42 -1.44 -13.90 3.07
CA SER A 42 -2.80 -14.41 2.89
C SER A 42 -3.25 -14.39 1.42
N GLY A 43 -2.51 -13.68 0.56
CA GLY A 43 -2.86 -13.54 -0.86
C GLY A 43 -3.93 -12.50 -1.14
N GLU A 44 -4.40 -11.77 -0.11
CA GLU A 44 -5.35 -10.67 -0.27
C GLU A 44 -4.74 -9.49 -1.02
N LEU A 45 -3.42 -9.33 -0.95
CA LEU A 45 -2.73 -8.19 -1.55
C LEU A 45 -1.65 -8.69 -2.53
N PRO A 46 -1.90 -8.57 -3.86
CA PRO A 46 -0.98 -9.03 -4.90
C PRO A 46 0.40 -8.40 -4.77
N ALA A 47 1.38 -9.21 -4.36
CA ALA A 47 2.77 -8.81 -4.26
C ALA A 47 3.68 -9.74 -5.06
N VAL A 48 4.65 -9.13 -5.72
CA VAL A 48 5.72 -9.81 -6.45
C VAL A 48 6.99 -9.73 -5.61
N ARG A 49 7.64 -10.87 -5.40
CA ARG A 49 8.96 -10.91 -4.77
C ARG A 49 10.02 -10.55 -5.81
N VAL A 50 10.73 -9.46 -5.58
CA VAL A 50 11.85 -9.00 -6.41
C VAL A 50 13.13 -9.11 -5.58
N GLY A 51 13.89 -10.19 -5.80
CA GLY A 51 15.09 -10.51 -5.02
C GLY A 51 14.78 -10.78 -3.55
N ARG A 52 15.25 -9.88 -2.66
CA ARG A 52 15.08 -9.98 -1.20
C ARG A 52 13.90 -9.16 -0.66
N SER A 53 13.21 -8.41 -1.53
CA SER A 53 12.16 -7.48 -1.14
C SER A 53 10.83 -7.82 -1.82
N PHE A 54 9.73 -7.54 -1.13
CA PHE A 54 8.39 -7.62 -1.69
C PHE A 54 8.01 -6.29 -2.32
N ARG A 55 7.40 -6.37 -3.50
CA ARG A 55 6.88 -5.25 -4.25
C ARG A 55 5.41 -5.48 -4.54
N VAL A 56 4.61 -4.46 -4.31
CA VAL A 56 3.15 -4.51 -4.41
C VAL A 56 2.72 -3.60 -5.55
N HIS A 57 1.75 -4.02 -6.36
CA HIS A 57 1.19 -3.14 -7.38
C HIS A 57 0.36 -2.03 -6.73
N SER A 58 0.63 -0.78 -7.11
CA SER A 58 -0.17 0.38 -6.66
C SER A 58 -1.66 0.21 -6.95
N LYS A 59 -2.00 -0.33 -8.13
CA LYS A 59 -3.39 -0.62 -8.52
C LYS A 59 -4.07 -1.59 -7.56
N ALA A 60 -3.36 -2.65 -7.15
CA ALA A 60 -3.90 -3.65 -6.25
C ALA A 60 -4.18 -3.10 -4.84
N VAL A 61 -3.35 -2.15 -4.37
CA VAL A 61 -3.60 -1.46 -3.09
C VAL A 61 -4.86 -0.60 -3.16
N HIS A 62 -5.04 0.14 -4.26
CA HIS A 62 -6.23 0.96 -4.45
C HIS A 62 -7.50 0.11 -4.56
N GLU A 63 -7.45 -0.98 -5.31
CA GLU A 63 -8.56 -1.93 -5.46
C GLU A 63 -8.91 -2.63 -4.13
N TYR A 64 -7.88 -2.99 -3.35
CA TYR A 64 -8.08 -3.53 -2.01
C TYR A 64 -8.72 -2.52 -1.06
N LEU A 65 -8.30 -1.24 -1.10
CA LEU A 65 -8.91 -0.18 -0.29
C LEU A 65 -10.38 0.02 -0.67
N ASP A 66 -10.69 0.11 -1.97
CA ASP A 66 -12.05 0.25 -2.49
C ASP A 66 -12.95 -0.90 -2.00
N THR A 67 -12.47 -2.14 -2.10
CA THR A 67 -13.18 -3.34 -1.62
C THR A 67 -13.34 -3.34 -0.09
N SER A 68 -12.31 -2.91 0.65
CA SER A 68 -12.32 -2.90 2.12
C SER A 68 -13.33 -1.91 2.71
N TYR A 69 -13.62 -0.81 2.01
CA TYR A 69 -14.67 0.13 2.43
C TYR A 69 -16.06 -0.51 2.45
N PHE A 70 -16.32 -1.54 1.63
CA PHE A 70 -17.63 -2.21 1.58
C PHE A 70 -17.89 -3.19 2.73
N SER A 71 -16.87 -3.65 3.45
CA SER A 71 -17.05 -4.69 4.50
C SER A 71 -17.23 -4.12 5.91
N ALA A 72 -17.20 -2.79 6.09
CA ALA A 72 -17.37 -2.13 7.39
C ALA A 72 -18.75 -1.45 7.53
N GLY A 73 -19.78 -1.99 6.88
CA GLY A 73 -21.18 -1.56 6.96
C GLY A 73 -22.06 -2.58 7.67
#